data_AF-A0AAN4ZNK1-F1
#
_entry.id   AF-A0AAN4ZNK1-F1
#
_cell.length_a   1.000
_cell.length_b   1.000
_cell.length_c   1.000
_cell.angle_alpha   90.00
_cell.angle_beta   90.00
_cell.angle_gamma   90.00
#
_symmetry.space_group_name_H-M   'P 1'
#
loop_
_entity.id
_entity.type
_entity.pdbx_description
1 polymer ?
#
loop_
_entity_poly.entity_id
_entity_poly.type
_entity_poly.pdbx_seq_one_letter_code
_entity_poly.pdbx_strand_id
1 'polypeptide(L)'
;NFAKDYVIENHYSEKCKMMSNCRFCHKVVLISQLTDHYVQRCDFLKDKKVRCSKCGLATEKEDDDDDVEHPLCRRRPPPSGAKWCPLCAVAVKDNKEDWKFHTSSGRGCYNNPRN
;
A
#
# COMPACT_ATOMS: atom_id res chain seq x y z
N ASN A 1 -24.26 -14.07 -11.60
CA ASN A 1 -25.30 -13.19 -12.18
C ASN A 1 -24.54 -11.99 -12.68
N PHE A 2 -24.30 -11.93 -13.99
CA PHE A 2 -23.29 -11.07 -14.63
C PHE A 2 -23.38 -9.60 -14.20
N ALA A 3 -24.58 -9.06 -14.00
CA ALA A 3 -24.77 -7.68 -13.56
C ALA A 3 -24.25 -7.42 -12.13
N LYS A 4 -24.40 -8.39 -11.23
CA LYS A 4 -23.89 -8.28 -9.84
C LYS A 4 -22.36 -8.32 -9.81
N ASP A 5 -21.77 -9.18 -10.65
CA ASP A 5 -20.32 -9.37 -10.73
C ASP A 5 -19.65 -8.10 -11.27
N TYR A 6 -20.21 -7.49 -12.32
CA TYR A 6 -19.76 -6.20 -12.86
C TYR A 6 -19.81 -5.06 -11.84
N VAL A 7 -20.89 -4.95 -11.05
CA VAL A 7 -21.03 -3.90 -10.02
C VAL A 7 -19.95 -4.02 -8.95
N ILE A 8 -19.61 -5.25 -8.55
CA ILE A 8 -18.58 -5.51 -7.54
C ILE A 8 -17.19 -5.20 -8.10
N GLU A 9 -16.89 -5.64 -9.33
CA GLU A 9 -15.63 -5.34 -10.00
C GLU A 9 -15.41 -3.82 -10.13
N ASN A 10 -16.42 -3.11 -10.62
CA ASN A 10 -16.39 -1.64 -10.73
C ASN A 10 -16.19 -0.95 -9.38
N HIS A 11 -16.82 -1.47 -8.31
CA HIS A 11 -16.58 -0.94 -6.98
C HIS A 11 -15.11 -1.05 -6.59
N TYR A 12 -14.48 -2.22 -6.76
CA TYR A 12 -13.09 -2.39 -6.36
C TYR A 12 -12.10 -1.62 -7.24
N SER A 13 -12.31 -1.58 -8.55
CA SER A 13 -11.42 -0.93 -9.50
C SER A 13 -11.44 0.60 -9.39
N GLU A 14 -12.61 1.20 -9.11
CA GLU A 14 -12.77 2.66 -9.19
C GLU A 14 -13.15 3.33 -7.87
N LYS A 15 -14.01 2.71 -7.06
CA LYS A 15 -14.69 3.40 -5.94
C LYS A 15 -14.15 3.04 -4.56
N CYS A 16 -13.59 1.85 -4.40
CA CYS A 16 -13.24 1.32 -3.10
C CYS A 16 -12.01 2.04 -2.54
N LYS A 17 -12.19 2.83 -1.48
CA LYS A 17 -11.10 3.59 -0.85
C LYS A 17 -10.04 2.71 -0.19
N MET A 18 -10.34 1.44 0.10
CA MET A 18 -9.38 0.46 0.63
C MET A 18 -8.42 -0.10 -0.43
N MET A 19 -8.70 0.16 -1.71
CA MET A 19 -7.91 -0.32 -2.83
C MET A 19 -7.10 0.83 -3.45
N SER A 20 -5.99 0.48 -4.08
CA SER A 20 -5.19 1.36 -4.92
C SER A 20 -4.92 0.67 -6.24
N ASN A 21 -4.80 1.45 -7.31
CA ASN A 21 -4.32 0.94 -8.59
C ASN A 21 -2.79 1.07 -8.59
N CYS A 22 -2.09 -0.03 -8.85
CA CYS A 22 -0.64 0.04 -9.07
C CYS A 22 -0.37 0.91 -10.29
N ARG A 23 0.45 1.95 -10.15
CA ARG A 23 0.74 2.88 -11.25
C ARG A 23 1.56 2.25 -12.40
N PHE A 24 2.15 1.08 -12.16
CA PHE A 24 3.03 0.40 -13.12
C PHE A 24 2.33 -0.75 -13.83
N CYS A 25 1.62 -1.62 -13.11
CA CYS A 25 0.93 -2.77 -13.70
C CYS A 25 -0.59 -2.64 -13.79
N HIS A 26 -1.16 -1.53 -13.30
CA HIS A 26 -2.60 -1.24 -13.26
C HIS A 26 -3.48 -2.25 -12.48
N LYS A 27 -2.90 -3.27 -11.84
CA LYS A 27 -3.64 -4.20 -10.97
C LYS A 27 -4.24 -3.44 -9.77
N VAL A 28 -5.46 -3.81 -9.42
CA VAL A 28 -6.17 -3.33 -8.22
C VAL A 28 -5.63 -4.10 -7.01
N VAL A 29 -5.14 -3.38 -6.01
CA VAL A 29 -4.46 -3.97 -4.84
C VAL A 29 -4.99 -3.34 -3.55
N LEU A 30 -5.16 -4.13 -2.50
CA LEU A 30 -5.42 -3.61 -1.16
C LEU A 30 -4.26 -2.72 -0.71
N ILE A 31 -4.56 -1.52 -0.20
CA ILE A 31 -3.52 -0.58 0.26
C ILE A 31 -2.62 -1.25 1.32
N SER A 32 -3.19 -2.08 2.20
CA SER A 32 -2.44 -2.83 3.23
C SER A 32 -1.42 -3.83 2.69
N GLN A 33 -1.53 -4.21 1.42
CA GLN A 33 -0.67 -5.18 0.74
C GLN A 33 0.18 -4.53 -0.37
N LEU A 34 0.15 -3.20 -0.51
CA LEU A 34 0.80 -2.54 -1.64
C LEU A 34 2.33 -2.68 -1.61
N THR A 35 2.94 -2.67 -0.42
CA THR A 35 4.37 -2.99 -0.26
C THR A 35 4.67 -4.40 -0.78
N ASP A 36 3.90 -5.40 -0.33
CA ASP A 36 4.07 -6.80 -0.74
C ASP A 36 3.88 -6.96 -2.24
N HIS A 37 2.93 -6.22 -2.81
CA HIS A 37 2.74 -6.18 -4.25
C HIS A 37 3.98 -5.66 -4.97
N TYR A 38 4.55 -4.52 -4.57
CA TYR A 38 5.73 -3.97 -5.23
C TYR A 38 6.93 -4.89 -5.15
N VAL A 39 7.17 -5.53 -4.00
CA VAL A 39 8.38 -6.35 -3.77
C VAL A 39 8.27 -7.78 -4.29
N GLN A 40 7.06 -8.33 -4.50
CA GLN A 40 6.90 -9.76 -4.81
C GLN A 40 5.97 -10.05 -5.99
N ARG A 41 5.03 -9.16 -6.33
CA ARG A 41 3.92 -9.48 -7.27
C ARG A 41 3.83 -8.55 -8.48
N CYS A 42 4.47 -7.39 -8.42
CA CYS A 42 4.44 -6.41 -9.50
C CYS A 42 5.47 -6.80 -10.55
N ASP A 43 5.00 -7.15 -11.75
CA ASP A 43 5.85 -7.63 -12.84
C ASP A 43 6.90 -6.59 -13.29
N PHE A 44 6.67 -5.31 -13.01
CA PHE A 44 7.57 -4.21 -13.34
C PHE A 44 8.52 -3.79 -12.22
N LEU A 45 8.22 -4.16 -10.97
CA LEU A 45 8.92 -3.64 -9.79
C LEU A 45 9.56 -4.71 -8.92
N LYS A 46 9.14 -5.97 -9.00
CA LYS A 46 9.62 -7.05 -8.10
C LYS A 46 11.14 -7.22 -8.11
N ASP A 47 11.80 -6.91 -9.22
CA ASP A 47 13.25 -7.02 -9.37
C ASP A 47 14.01 -5.74 -9.00
N LYS A 48 13.27 -4.63 -8.80
CA LYS A 48 13.81 -3.29 -8.49
C LYS A 48 13.50 -2.83 -7.07
N LYS A 49 12.40 -3.30 -6.49
CA LYS A 49 11.91 -2.90 -5.17
C LYS A 49 12.22 -3.96 -4.14
N VAL A 50 12.77 -3.53 -3.02
CA VAL A 50 12.98 -4.35 -1.81
C VAL A 50 12.22 -3.74 -0.63
N ARG A 51 12.14 -4.47 0.48
CA ARG A 51 11.67 -3.89 1.74
C ARG A 51 12.83 -3.15 2.37
N CYS A 52 12.62 -1.87 2.67
CA CYS A 52 13.58 -1.06 3.41
C CYS A 52 13.98 -1.78 4.70
N SER A 53 15.28 -1.95 4.90
CA SER A 53 15.85 -2.63 6.08
C SER A 53 15.44 -1.98 7.41
N LYS A 54 15.20 -0.66 7.41
CA LYS A 54 14.85 0.13 8.60
C LYS A 54 13.35 0.10 8.94
N CYS A 55 12.48 0.26 7.94
CA CYS A 55 11.04 0.45 8.18
C CYS A 55 10.12 -0.58 7.52
N GLY A 56 10.61 -1.38 6.58
CA GLY A 56 9.85 -2.43 5.90
C GLY A 56 8.90 -1.96 4.81
N LEU A 57 8.81 -0.65 4.53
CA LEU A 57 8.13 -0.13 3.33
C LEU A 57 8.95 -0.43 2.07
N ALA A 58 8.30 -0.38 0.90
CA ALA A 58 9.01 -0.61 -0.36
C ALA A 58 9.95 0.56 -0.68
N THR A 59 11.19 0.24 -1.04
CA THR A 59 12.23 1.18 -1.50
C THR A 59 12.93 0.63 -2.75
N GLU A 60 13.64 1.47 -3.51
CA GLU A 60 14.52 0.94 -4.57
C GLU A 60 15.63 0.10 -3.95
N LYS A 61 16.03 -0.97 -4.65
CA LYS A 61 17.09 -1.87 -4.21
C LYS A 61 18.42 -1.13 -4.05
N GLU A 62 18.76 -0.32 -5.04
CA GLU A 62 19.97 0.52 -5.05
C GLU A 62 19.97 1.48 -3.84
N ASP A 63 18.85 2.14 -3.56
CA ASP A 63 18.73 3.02 -2.39
C ASP A 63 18.92 2.28 -1.06
N ASP A 64 18.39 1.06 -0.89
CA ASP A 64 18.58 0.29 0.35
C ASP A 64 20.03 -0.23 0.48
N ASP A 65 20.64 -0.65 -0.63
CA ASP A 65 22.03 -1.12 -0.69
C ASP A 65 23.03 0.02 -0.37
N ASP A 66 22.74 1.25 -0.81
CA ASP A 66 23.54 2.46 -0.57
C ASP A 66 23.19 3.19 0.76
N ASP A 67 22.32 2.61 1.60
CA ASP A 67 21.78 3.19 2.84
C ASP A 67 21.08 4.55 2.66
N VAL A 68 20.54 4.82 1.47
CA VAL A 68 19.80 6.02 1.12
C VAL A 68 18.34 5.90 1.60
N GLU A 69 17.88 6.93 2.32
CA GLU A 69 16.54 6.92 2.89
C GLU A 69 15.47 7.43 1.91
N HIS A 70 14.42 6.63 1.73
CA HIS A 70 13.25 7.04 0.96
C HIS A 70 12.35 8.03 1.73
N PRO A 71 11.56 8.89 1.06
CA PRO A 71 10.80 9.98 1.70
C PRO A 71 9.77 9.57 2.77
N LEU A 72 9.32 8.31 2.72
CA LEU A 72 8.35 7.75 3.67
C LEU A 72 9.01 6.91 4.78
N CYS A 73 10.34 6.85 4.82
CA CYS A 73 11.05 6.05 5.80
C CYS A 73 10.77 6.56 7.22
N ARG A 74 10.41 5.64 8.13
CA ARG A 74 10.21 5.95 9.55
C ARG A 74 11.42 5.64 10.42
N ARG A 75 12.52 5.16 9.83
CA ARG A 75 13.75 4.70 10.52
C ARG A 75 13.50 3.64 11.60
N ARG A 76 12.35 2.98 11.59
CA ARG A 76 11.95 1.96 12.56
C ARG A 76 10.87 1.05 11.99
N PRO A 77 10.78 -0.21 12.45
CA PRO A 77 9.67 -1.08 12.14
C PRO A 77 8.35 -0.51 12.66
N PRO A 78 7.20 -0.93 12.10
CA PRO A 78 5.90 -0.54 12.62
C PRO A 78 5.71 -1.04 14.06
N PRO A 79 4.85 -0.38 14.86
CA PRO A 79 4.46 -0.91 16.16
C PRO A 79 3.93 -2.34 16.07
N SER A 80 4.06 -3.11 17.15
CA SER A 80 3.58 -4.50 17.20
C SER A 80 2.10 -4.60 16.77
N GLY A 81 1.80 -5.53 15.86
CA GLY A 81 0.46 -5.72 15.30
C GLY A 81 -0.01 -4.64 14.32
N ALA A 82 0.86 -3.70 13.94
CA ALA A 82 0.57 -2.67 12.96
C ALA A 82 1.43 -2.81 11.70
N LYS A 83 1.00 -2.14 10.63
CA LYS A 83 1.76 -1.92 9.40
C LYS A 83 1.84 -0.43 9.13
N TRP A 84 2.93 -0.01 8.47
CA TRP A 84 2.99 1.33 7.90
C TRP A 84 2.09 1.38 6.66
N CYS A 85 1.23 2.40 6.58
CA CYS A 85 0.49 2.68 5.37
C CYS A 85 1.46 3.06 4.24
N PRO A 86 1.50 2.33 3.11
CA PRO A 86 2.48 2.59 2.05
C PRO A 86 2.24 3.90 1.30
N LEU A 87 1.10 4.54 1.51
CA LEU A 87 0.78 5.84 0.92
C LEU A 87 1.24 7.00 1.82
N CYS A 88 1.20 6.85 3.15
CA CYS A 88 1.38 7.97 4.09
C CYS A 88 2.27 7.67 5.31
N ALA A 89 2.78 6.45 5.43
CA ALA A 89 3.60 5.96 6.54
C ALA A 89 2.99 6.18 7.94
N VAL A 90 1.67 6.27 8.07
CA VAL A 90 0.94 6.21 9.34
C VAL A 90 0.79 4.75 9.76
N ALA A 91 0.96 4.44 11.04
CA ALA A 91 0.75 3.09 11.56
C ALA A 91 -0.75 2.77 11.57
N VAL A 92 -1.11 1.60 11.04
CA VAL A 92 -2.48 1.08 11.02
C VAL A 92 -2.43 -0.34 11.55
N LYS A 93 -3.31 -0.70 12.50
CA LYS A 93 -3.41 -2.09 12.96
C LYS A 93 -3.75 -2.99 11.77
N ASP A 94 -3.14 -4.17 11.71
CA ASP A 94 -3.30 -5.07 10.57
C ASP A 94 -4.62 -5.88 10.63
N ASN A 95 -5.74 -5.17 10.68
CA ASN A 95 -7.09 -5.73 10.62
C ASN A 95 -7.98 -4.89 9.69
N LYS A 96 -9.09 -5.49 9.26
CA LYS A 96 -9.96 -4.90 8.24
C LYS A 96 -10.61 -3.60 8.71
N GLU A 97 -11.02 -3.55 9.97
CA GLU A 97 -11.77 -2.46 10.58
C GLU A 97 -10.92 -1.18 10.65
N ASP A 98 -9.69 -1.29 11.16
CA ASP A 98 -8.74 -0.19 11.26
C ASP A 98 -8.30 0.31 9.87
N TRP A 99 -8.05 -0.60 8.91
CA TRP A 99 -7.75 -0.21 7.53
C TRP A 99 -8.93 0.48 6.84
N LYS A 100 -10.16 0.01 7.06
CA LYS A 100 -11.37 0.65 6.53
C LYS A 100 -11.52 2.06 7.11
N PHE A 101 -11.35 2.20 8.43
CA PHE A 101 -11.42 3.51 9.09
C PHE A 101 -10.32 4.45 8.58
N HIS A 102 -9.08 3.97 8.48
CA HIS A 102 -7.95 4.75 7.96
C HIS A 102 -8.20 5.21 6.52
N THR A 103 -8.73 4.36 5.66
CA THR A 103 -8.88 4.70 4.23
C THR A 103 -10.16 5.46 3.89
N SER A 104 -11.21 5.35 4.72
CA SER A 104 -12.54 5.91 4.40
C SER A 104 -12.91 7.15 5.21
N SER A 105 -12.20 7.44 6.31
CA SER A 105 -12.47 8.64 7.10
C SER A 105 -11.81 9.86 6.45
N GLY A 106 -12.51 11.02 6.47
CA GLY A 106 -11.99 12.28 5.92
C GLY A 106 -10.74 12.82 6.64
N ARG A 107 -10.37 12.23 7.79
CA ARG A 107 -9.14 12.52 8.54
C ARG A 107 -8.14 11.36 8.55
N GLY A 108 -8.39 10.30 7.78
CA GLY A 108 -7.58 9.09 7.80
C GLY A 108 -6.32 9.21 6.93
N CYS A 109 -6.30 8.50 5.81
CA CYS A 109 -5.16 8.44 4.91
C CYS A 109 -5.06 9.73 4.08
N TYR A 110 -4.18 10.64 4.48
CA TYR A 110 -4.00 11.93 3.82
C TYR A 110 -3.39 11.85 2.41
N ASN A 111 -2.89 10.68 2.00
CA ASN A 111 -2.31 10.47 0.67
C ASN A 111 -3.05 9.36 -0.11
N ASN A 112 -4.31 9.10 0.23
CA ASN A 112 -5.14 8.18 -0.55
C ASN A 112 -5.63 8.88 -1.83
N PRO A 113 -5.27 8.42 -3.04
CA PRO A 113 -5.69 9.06 -4.28
C PRO A 113 -7.20 8.95 -4.55
N ARG A 114 -7.92 8.13 -3.78
CA ARG A 114 -9.38 7.95 -3.89
C ARG A 114 -10.16 8.72 -2.82
N ASN A 115 -9.50 9.58 -2.03
CA ASN A 115 -10.16 10.31 -0.96
C ASN A 115 -10.99 11.48 -1.45
#